data_AF-A0A0C4DID2-F1
#
_entry.id   AF-A0A0C4DID2-F1
#
_cell.length_a   1.000
_cell.length_b   1.000
_cell.length_c   1.000
_cell.angle_alpha   90.00
_cell.angle_beta   90.00
_cell.angle_gamma   90.00
#
_symmetry.space_group_name_H-M   'P 1'
#
loop_
_entity.id
_entity.type
_entity.pdbx_description
1 polymer ?
#
loop_
_entity_poly.entity_id
_entity_poly.type
_entity_poly.pdbx_seq_one_letter_code
_entity_poly.pdbx_strand_id
1 'polypeptide(L)'
;MHAVQNGWMDLARKNAGALSTASSSSVVTPDSEVWKRPVSPPARDRATTFFMRHTTVAAAGFAALSNAGNVSEWRAEAFRLYDSAIRQLQIALQDPVQRVSDETLGAVLLMGTFETIAFADTGSLKAFSQHIIAAARCIEMRGPAQFQTVVGLKMFMQMRRIMEPIPFEISKWSSWAERSQNSDLVPVNRFSEINEVLASVRAELKYQHITDPAVISDRLLKIDKLFEDWAQTLPPSWVYKSYRSIGPNGVPSSRYDLQYDMYTDPWIACVWNCYRNVRLLIHESIIIATLKHGTAEQKDALQSSAKVLAAMADGAVGWCNDEKDWSADGSTVGCVNG
;
A
#
# COMPACT_ATOMS: atom_id res chain seq x y z
N MET A 1 -17.84 11.03 18.77
CA MET A 1 -16.38 10.76 18.86
C MET A 1 -15.97 10.12 20.19
N HIS A 2 -16.22 10.72 21.37
CA HIS A 2 -15.82 10.12 22.66
C HIS A 2 -16.50 8.78 23.03
N ALA A 3 -17.77 8.58 22.65
CA ALA A 3 -18.51 7.36 22.99
C ALA A 3 -18.03 6.10 22.24
N VAL A 4 -17.50 6.25 21.02
CA VAL A 4 -16.94 5.14 20.23
C VAL A 4 -15.58 4.75 20.80
N GLN A 5 -14.74 5.71 21.16
CA GLN A 5 -13.41 5.48 21.73
C GLN A 5 -13.45 4.78 23.10
N ASN A 6 -14.47 5.06 23.92
CA ASN A 6 -14.66 4.43 25.23
C ASN A 6 -15.11 2.95 25.13
N GLY A 7 -15.91 2.59 24.11
CA GLY A 7 -16.34 1.21 23.90
C GLY A 7 -15.20 0.25 23.54
N TRP A 8 -14.16 0.75 22.86
CA TRP A 8 -12.98 -0.04 22.49
C TRP A 8 -12.03 -0.28 23.68
N MET A 9 -11.90 0.68 24.59
CA MET A 9 -11.06 0.56 25.80
C MET A 9 -11.62 -0.45 26.81
N ASP A 10 -12.94 -0.52 26.95
CA ASP A 10 -13.60 -1.45 27.87
C ASP A 10 -13.55 -2.91 27.39
N LEU A 11 -13.60 -3.13 26.07
CA LEU A 11 -13.51 -4.49 25.50
C LEU A 11 -12.07 -5.03 25.55
N ALA A 12 -11.07 -4.17 25.32
CA ALA A 12 -9.66 -4.53 25.46
C ALA A 12 -9.29 -4.91 26.91
N ARG A 13 -9.89 -4.23 27.90
CA ARG A 13 -9.66 -4.51 29.32
C ARG A 13 -10.35 -5.79 29.81
N LYS A 14 -11.57 -6.06 29.34
CA LYS A 14 -12.33 -7.28 29.69
C LYS A 14 -11.68 -8.55 29.16
N ASN A 15 -11.10 -8.50 27.96
CA ASN A 15 -10.41 -9.66 27.36
C ASN A 15 -9.00 -9.89 27.94
N ALA A 16 -8.36 -8.87 28.51
CA ALA A 16 -7.09 -9.04 29.22
C ALA A 16 -7.25 -9.73 30.59
N GLY A 17 -8.38 -9.52 31.28
CA GLY A 17 -8.65 -10.12 32.60
C GLY A 17 -8.94 -11.62 32.56
N ALA A 18 -9.53 -12.11 31.47
CA ALA A 18 -9.90 -13.53 31.30
C ALA A 18 -8.69 -14.47 31.08
N LEU A 19 -7.49 -13.93 30.85
CA LEU A 19 -6.27 -14.68 30.57
C LEU A 19 -5.38 -14.90 31.81
N SER A 20 -5.73 -14.39 33.00
CA SER A 20 -4.88 -14.53 34.20
C SER A 20 -5.26 -15.69 35.13
N THR A 21 -6.33 -16.45 34.86
CA THR A 21 -6.86 -17.46 35.80
C THR A 21 -6.94 -18.90 35.27
N ALA A 22 -6.18 -19.25 34.23
CA ALA A 22 -6.08 -20.65 33.80
C ALA A 22 -4.63 -21.15 33.83
N SER A 23 -4.10 -21.34 35.04
CA SER A 23 -2.93 -22.19 35.27
C SER A 23 -3.30 -23.32 36.23
N SER A 24 -3.65 -24.48 35.69
CA SER A 24 -3.46 -25.76 36.37
C SER A 24 -3.29 -26.85 35.32
N SER A 25 -2.34 -27.73 35.60
CA SER A 25 -1.71 -28.68 34.71
C SER A 25 -2.55 -29.93 34.46
N SER A 26 -2.49 -30.47 33.24
CA SER A 26 -2.39 -31.91 33.02
C SER A 26 -1.78 -32.21 31.65
N VAL A 27 -0.88 -33.18 31.64
CA VAL A 27 -0.05 -33.64 30.52
C VAL A 27 -0.88 -34.55 29.62
N VAL A 28 -0.92 -34.26 28.31
CA VAL A 28 -1.36 -35.22 27.27
C VAL A 28 -0.42 -35.10 26.06
N THR A 29 0.07 -36.25 25.60
CA THR A 29 1.02 -36.46 24.49
C THR A 29 0.41 -36.19 23.09
N PRO A 30 1.24 -36.02 22.04
CA PRO A 30 0.84 -35.30 20.83
C PRO A 30 0.22 -36.22 19.76
N ASP A 31 -1.04 -35.98 19.41
CA ASP A 31 -1.63 -36.50 18.18
C ASP A 31 -1.61 -35.43 17.08
N SER A 32 -1.26 -35.86 15.88
CA SER A 32 -1.07 -35.07 14.67
C SER A 32 -2.31 -34.26 14.28
N GLU A 33 -2.27 -32.93 14.43
CA GLU A 33 -3.25 -32.03 13.81
C GLU A 33 -3.03 -31.97 12.30
N VAL A 34 -3.70 -32.86 11.58
CA VAL A 34 -3.96 -32.73 10.15
C VAL A 34 -4.86 -31.50 9.95
N TRP A 35 -4.29 -30.41 9.44
CA TRP A 35 -5.03 -29.23 8.99
C TRP A 35 -6.13 -29.62 7.99
N LYS A 36 -7.38 -29.68 8.43
CA LYS A 36 -8.54 -29.87 7.55
C LYS A 36 -8.97 -28.51 6.99
N ARG A 37 -8.99 -28.40 5.66
CA ARG A 37 -9.48 -27.22 4.93
C ARG A 37 -10.91 -26.86 5.38
N PRO A 38 -11.25 -25.57 5.57
CA PRO A 38 -12.64 -25.17 5.76
C PRO A 38 -13.45 -25.44 4.48
N VAL A 39 -14.64 -26.03 4.66
CA VAL A 39 -15.64 -26.24 3.61
C VAL A 39 -16.13 -24.87 3.11
N SER A 40 -16.45 -24.76 1.82
CA SER A 40 -16.90 -23.51 1.17
C SER A 40 -18.05 -22.81 1.93
N PRO A 41 -18.06 -21.46 2.07
CA PRO A 41 -19.06 -20.79 2.89
C PRO A 41 -20.48 -20.83 2.29
N PRO A 42 -21.55 -20.80 3.12
CA PRO A 42 -22.92 -20.70 2.64
C PRO A 42 -23.17 -19.35 1.94
N ALA A 43 -24.04 -19.34 0.94
CA ALA A 43 -24.30 -18.21 0.03
C ALA A 43 -24.70 -16.88 0.71
N ARG A 44 -25.16 -16.93 1.98
CA ARG A 44 -25.54 -15.74 2.77
C ARG A 44 -24.34 -14.92 3.24
N ASP A 45 -23.18 -15.56 3.44
CA ASP A 45 -21.95 -14.91 3.90
C ASP A 45 -21.26 -14.10 2.80
N ARG A 46 -21.31 -14.58 1.55
CA ARG A 46 -20.75 -13.86 0.40
C ARG A 46 -21.35 -12.47 0.22
N ALA A 47 -22.64 -12.30 0.50
CA ALA A 47 -23.32 -11.03 0.33
C ALA A 47 -22.79 -9.97 1.31
N THR A 48 -22.80 -10.25 2.61
CA THR A 48 -22.34 -9.32 3.66
C THR A 48 -20.89 -8.88 3.43
N THR A 49 -20.05 -9.84 3.06
CA THR A 49 -18.63 -9.62 2.83
C THR A 49 -18.35 -8.88 1.51
N PHE A 50 -19.15 -9.13 0.47
CA PHE A 50 -19.13 -8.37 -0.77
C PHE A 50 -19.56 -6.90 -0.55
N PHE A 51 -20.61 -6.68 0.24
CA PHE A 51 -21.08 -5.34 0.59
C PHE A 51 -20.03 -4.55 1.38
N MET A 52 -19.34 -5.17 2.33
CA MET A 52 -18.28 -4.52 3.12
C MET A 52 -17.20 -3.91 2.22
N ARG A 53 -16.65 -4.67 1.26
CA ARG A 53 -15.62 -4.17 0.32
C ARG A 53 -16.15 -3.03 -0.55
N HIS A 54 -17.38 -3.18 -1.07
CA HIS A 54 -18.02 -2.14 -1.88
C HIS A 54 -18.20 -0.83 -1.09
N THR A 55 -18.66 -0.93 0.15
CA THR A 55 -18.84 0.23 1.05
C THR A 55 -17.50 0.92 1.32
N THR A 56 -16.42 0.17 1.56
CA THR A 56 -15.08 0.76 1.78
C THR A 56 -14.53 1.42 0.52
N VAL A 57 -14.67 0.81 -0.65
CA VAL A 57 -14.22 1.40 -1.93
C VAL A 57 -14.98 2.69 -2.21
N ALA A 58 -16.30 2.70 -2.03
CA ALA A 58 -17.10 3.91 -2.20
C ALA A 58 -16.66 5.02 -1.22
N ALA A 59 -16.43 4.68 0.05
CA ALA A 59 -15.90 5.62 1.04
C ALA A 59 -14.59 6.26 0.58
N ALA A 60 -13.63 5.45 0.10
CA ALA A 60 -12.34 5.93 -0.39
C ALA A 60 -12.48 6.84 -1.63
N GLY A 61 -13.37 6.48 -2.56
CA GLY A 61 -13.69 7.30 -3.73
C GLY A 61 -14.25 8.67 -3.34
N PHE A 62 -15.24 8.72 -2.44
CA PHE A 62 -15.78 9.99 -1.95
C PHE A 62 -14.75 10.83 -1.19
N ALA A 63 -13.86 10.21 -0.41
CA ALA A 63 -12.78 10.91 0.27
C ALA A 63 -11.79 11.53 -0.74
N ALA A 64 -11.38 10.78 -1.76
CA ALA A 64 -10.48 11.26 -2.80
C ALA A 64 -11.10 12.41 -3.60
N LEU A 65 -12.36 12.26 -4.02
CA LEU A 65 -13.11 13.30 -4.73
C LEU A 65 -13.31 14.56 -3.86
N SER A 66 -13.58 14.38 -2.57
CA SER A 66 -13.69 15.50 -1.63
C SER A 66 -12.38 16.27 -1.51
N ASN A 67 -11.24 15.58 -1.47
CA ASN A 67 -9.93 16.22 -1.44
C ASN A 67 -9.60 16.95 -2.75
N ALA A 68 -9.95 16.37 -3.91
CA ALA A 68 -9.70 16.97 -5.22
C ALA A 68 -10.61 18.19 -5.52
N GLY A 69 -11.87 18.11 -5.12
CA GLY A 69 -12.89 19.14 -5.40
C GLY A 69 -13.17 20.11 -4.24
N ASN A 70 -12.59 19.88 -3.06
CA ASN A 70 -12.87 20.59 -1.80
C ASN A 70 -14.37 20.63 -1.43
N VAL A 71 -15.12 19.56 -1.73
CA VAL A 71 -16.57 19.47 -1.48
C VAL A 71 -16.84 18.79 -0.14
N SER A 72 -17.47 19.52 0.79
CA SER A 72 -17.68 19.09 2.18
C SER A 72 -18.71 17.96 2.33
N GLU A 73 -19.68 17.90 1.43
CA GLU A 73 -20.78 16.93 1.40
C GLU A 73 -20.25 15.53 1.09
N TRP A 74 -19.28 15.44 0.18
CA TRP A 74 -18.61 14.18 -0.17
C TRP A 74 -17.74 13.68 0.98
N ARG A 75 -17.19 14.58 1.79
CA ARG A 75 -16.52 14.20 3.03
C ARG A 75 -17.49 13.55 4.00
N ALA A 76 -18.66 14.16 4.25
CA ALA A 76 -19.65 13.60 5.16
C ALA A 76 -20.11 12.19 4.72
N GLU A 77 -20.35 12.01 3.42
CA GLU A 77 -20.75 10.71 2.87
C GLU A 77 -19.63 9.66 2.95
N ALA A 78 -18.38 10.05 2.67
CA ALA A 78 -17.22 9.19 2.82
C ALA A 78 -17.12 8.59 4.24
N PHE A 79 -17.30 9.43 5.25
CA PHE A 79 -17.27 9.02 6.65
C PHE A 79 -18.47 8.16 7.05
N ARG A 80 -19.67 8.46 6.55
CA ARG A 80 -20.87 7.65 6.80
C ARG A 80 -20.70 6.21 6.28
N LEU A 81 -20.16 6.08 5.06
CA LEU A 81 -19.86 4.78 4.45
C LEU A 81 -18.75 4.07 5.25
N TYR A 82 -17.70 4.78 5.65
CA TYR A 82 -16.64 4.22 6.48
C TYR A 82 -17.15 3.65 7.82
N ASP A 83 -17.98 4.40 8.53
CA ASP A 83 -18.63 3.95 9.78
C ASP A 83 -19.49 2.70 9.56
N SER A 84 -20.17 2.60 8.42
CA SER A 84 -20.92 1.39 8.05
C SER A 84 -19.99 0.20 7.81
N ALA A 85 -18.88 0.41 7.10
CA ALA A 85 -17.88 -0.62 6.84
C ALA A 85 -17.24 -1.13 8.14
N ILE A 86 -16.94 -0.25 9.12
CA ILE A 86 -16.45 -0.66 10.44
C ILE A 86 -17.42 -1.62 11.13
N ARG A 87 -18.72 -1.32 11.12
CA ARG A 87 -19.73 -2.20 11.75
C ARG A 87 -19.82 -3.56 11.06
N GLN A 88 -19.75 -3.57 9.73
CA GLN A 88 -19.73 -4.81 8.95
C GLN A 88 -18.47 -5.64 9.25
N LEU A 89 -17.30 -5.00 9.35
CA LEU A 89 -16.06 -5.65 9.75
C LEU A 89 -16.16 -6.24 11.16
N GLN A 90 -16.72 -5.51 12.11
CA GLN A 90 -16.91 -6.00 13.49
C GLN A 90 -17.76 -7.27 13.52
N ILE A 91 -18.83 -7.35 12.71
CA ILE A 91 -19.67 -8.55 12.58
C ILE A 91 -18.86 -9.70 11.96
N ALA A 92 -18.15 -9.44 10.86
CA ALA A 92 -17.33 -10.45 10.17
C ALA A 92 -16.22 -11.03 11.07
N LEU A 93 -15.65 -10.22 11.97
CA LEU A 93 -14.62 -10.68 12.91
C LEU A 93 -15.16 -11.61 14.02
N GLN A 94 -16.46 -11.59 14.30
CA GLN A 94 -17.09 -12.53 15.24
C GLN A 94 -17.37 -13.90 14.62
N ASP A 95 -17.40 -13.98 13.28
CA ASP A 95 -17.63 -15.23 12.57
C ASP A 95 -16.29 -15.98 12.36
N PRO A 96 -16.16 -17.24 12.80
CA PRO A 96 -14.90 -17.99 12.72
C PRO A 96 -14.45 -18.28 11.28
N VAL A 97 -15.36 -18.30 10.31
CA VAL A 97 -15.08 -18.48 8.89
C VAL A 97 -14.73 -17.14 8.26
N GLN A 98 -15.54 -16.10 8.47
CA GLN A 98 -15.30 -14.81 7.83
C GLN A 98 -14.05 -14.12 8.36
N ARG A 99 -13.70 -14.28 9.65
CA ARG A 99 -12.53 -13.60 10.25
C ARG A 99 -11.18 -14.00 9.63
N VAL A 100 -11.11 -15.15 8.95
CA VAL A 100 -9.90 -15.63 8.26
C VAL A 100 -10.01 -15.58 6.73
N SER A 101 -11.08 -14.99 6.21
CA SER A 101 -11.31 -14.85 4.76
C SER A 101 -10.40 -13.80 4.12
N ASP A 102 -10.15 -13.95 2.82
CA ASP A 102 -9.43 -12.96 2.02
C ASP A 102 -10.18 -11.62 2.01
N GLU A 103 -11.51 -11.67 1.99
CA GLU A 103 -12.33 -10.49 1.90
C GLU A 103 -12.30 -9.64 3.18
N THR A 104 -12.25 -10.27 4.36
CA THR A 104 -12.06 -9.56 5.62
C THR A 104 -10.71 -8.86 5.63
N LEU A 105 -9.61 -9.57 5.30
CA LEU A 105 -8.29 -8.93 5.22
C LEU A 105 -8.27 -7.81 4.18
N GLY A 106 -8.85 -8.05 3.00
CA GLY A 106 -8.94 -7.05 1.93
C GLY A 106 -9.72 -5.81 2.36
N ALA A 107 -10.82 -5.96 3.10
CA ALA A 107 -11.55 -4.83 3.67
C ALA A 107 -10.70 -4.07 4.69
N VAL A 108 -10.00 -4.75 5.60
CA VAL A 108 -9.09 -4.08 6.56
C VAL A 108 -8.01 -3.27 5.85
N LEU A 109 -7.40 -3.80 4.78
CA LEU A 109 -6.38 -3.10 3.99
C LEU A 109 -6.95 -1.89 3.24
N LEU A 110 -8.15 -2.02 2.67
CA LEU A 110 -8.85 -0.90 2.00
C LEU A 110 -9.24 0.19 3.00
N MET A 111 -9.64 -0.18 4.22
CA MET A 111 -9.94 0.76 5.29
C MET A 111 -8.71 1.56 5.71
N GLY A 112 -7.55 0.91 5.86
CA GLY A 112 -6.29 1.63 6.09
C GLY A 112 -5.95 2.61 4.97
N THR A 113 -6.26 2.25 3.71
CA THR A 113 -6.10 3.15 2.56
C THR A 113 -7.05 4.34 2.62
N PHE A 114 -8.33 4.13 2.97
CA PHE A 114 -9.28 5.22 3.22
C PHE A 114 -8.74 6.19 4.26
N GLU A 115 -8.17 5.69 5.35
CA GLU A 115 -7.68 6.55 6.42
C GLU A 115 -6.52 7.44 5.97
N THR A 116 -5.62 6.91 5.15
CA THR A 116 -4.55 7.70 4.52
C THR A 116 -5.10 8.81 3.63
N ILE A 117 -6.20 8.58 2.93
CA ILE A 117 -6.82 9.57 2.03
C ILE A 117 -7.62 10.61 2.82
N ALA A 118 -8.49 10.16 3.74
CA ALA A 118 -9.49 10.99 4.38
C ALA A 118 -8.95 11.85 5.54
N PHE A 119 -7.82 11.45 6.13
CA PHE A 119 -7.28 12.09 7.33
C PHE A 119 -5.79 12.42 7.17
N ALA A 120 -5.47 13.70 6.99
CA ALA A 120 -4.10 14.21 6.87
C ALA A 120 -3.52 14.76 8.21
N ASP A 121 -4.22 14.60 9.34
CA ASP A 121 -3.86 15.21 10.64
C ASP A 121 -3.14 14.26 11.60
N THR A 122 -2.66 14.74 12.76
CA THR A 122 -1.96 13.87 13.74
C THR A 122 -2.85 12.84 14.43
N GLY A 123 -4.18 13.06 14.46
CA GLY A 123 -5.15 12.08 14.98
C GLY A 123 -5.28 10.86 14.07
N SER A 124 -5.12 11.07 12.75
CA SER A 124 -5.12 10.04 11.71
C SER A 124 -4.08 8.96 11.94
N LEU A 125 -2.87 9.34 12.37
CA LEU A 125 -1.76 8.40 12.57
C LEU A 125 -2.10 7.35 13.63
N LYS A 126 -2.90 7.71 14.63
CA LYS A 126 -3.36 6.79 15.67
C LYS A 126 -4.43 5.82 15.15
N ALA A 127 -5.40 6.30 14.39
CA ALA A 127 -6.43 5.45 13.77
C ALA A 127 -5.80 4.47 12.77
N PHE A 128 -4.94 4.99 11.90
CA PHE A 128 -4.13 4.22 10.96
C PHE A 128 -3.30 3.15 11.69
N SER A 129 -2.60 3.52 12.76
CA SER A 129 -1.85 2.56 13.60
C SER A 129 -2.72 1.43 14.14
N GLN A 130 -3.98 1.69 14.54
CA GLN A 130 -4.89 0.63 14.99
C GLN A 130 -5.35 -0.27 13.84
N HIS A 131 -5.61 0.27 12.65
CA HIS A 131 -5.95 -0.53 11.47
C HIS A 131 -4.80 -1.43 11.02
N ILE A 132 -3.56 -0.93 11.10
CA ILE A 132 -2.35 -1.72 10.90
C ILE A 132 -2.28 -2.89 11.89
N ILE A 133 -2.54 -2.65 13.18
CA ILE A 133 -2.58 -3.71 14.20
C ILE A 133 -3.71 -4.71 13.91
N ALA A 134 -4.87 -4.25 13.43
CA ALA A 134 -5.97 -5.12 13.05
C ALA A 134 -5.60 -6.02 11.85
N ALA A 135 -4.95 -5.46 10.83
CA ALA A 135 -4.43 -6.22 9.69
C ALA A 135 -3.42 -7.27 10.15
N ALA A 136 -2.50 -6.90 11.05
CA ALA A 136 -1.49 -7.79 11.62
C ALA A 136 -2.13 -9.02 12.26
N ARG A 137 -3.14 -8.79 13.12
CA ARG A 137 -3.89 -9.87 13.75
C ARG A 137 -4.62 -10.75 12.72
N CYS A 138 -5.16 -10.17 11.66
CA CYS A 138 -5.77 -10.95 10.58
C CYS A 138 -4.75 -11.87 9.91
N ILE A 139 -3.56 -11.37 9.59
CA ILE A 139 -2.46 -12.20 9.04
C ILE A 139 -2.11 -13.33 9.99
N GLU A 140 -1.96 -13.07 11.29
CA GLU A 140 -1.66 -14.11 12.27
C GLU A 140 -2.74 -15.18 12.38
N MET A 141 -4.01 -14.77 12.44
CA MET A 141 -5.14 -15.71 12.53
C MET A 141 -5.25 -16.61 11.30
N ARG A 142 -4.92 -16.09 10.11
CA ARG A 142 -4.95 -16.83 8.85
C ARG A 142 -3.78 -17.83 8.72
N GLY A 143 -2.67 -17.57 9.41
CA GLY A 143 -1.50 -18.45 9.46
C GLY A 143 -0.73 -18.56 8.13
N PRO A 144 0.26 -19.46 8.05
CA PRO A 144 1.18 -19.54 6.90
C PRO A 144 0.52 -20.06 5.61
N ALA A 145 -0.65 -20.70 5.69
CA ALA A 145 -1.34 -21.23 4.51
C ALA A 145 -1.76 -20.14 3.51
N GLN A 146 -2.00 -18.90 3.98
CA GLN A 146 -2.38 -17.80 3.10
C GLN A 146 -1.27 -17.44 2.09
N PHE A 147 -0.01 -17.77 2.39
CA PHE A 147 1.12 -17.51 1.49
C PHE A 147 1.25 -18.55 0.37
N GLN A 148 0.36 -19.57 0.32
CA GLN A 148 0.32 -20.52 -0.78
C GLN A 148 -0.53 -20.01 -1.95
N THR A 149 -1.30 -18.93 -1.76
CA THR A 149 -2.14 -18.35 -2.80
C THR A 149 -1.58 -16.99 -3.24
N VAL A 150 -1.68 -16.70 -4.54
CA VAL A 150 -1.27 -15.40 -5.10
C VAL A 150 -2.03 -14.24 -4.44
N VAL A 151 -3.30 -14.45 -4.11
CA VAL A 151 -4.16 -13.45 -3.45
C VAL A 151 -3.65 -13.13 -2.05
N GLY A 152 -3.41 -14.14 -1.21
CA GLY A 152 -2.93 -13.93 0.16
C GLY A 152 -1.54 -13.29 0.18
N LEU A 153 -0.67 -13.66 -0.76
CA LEU A 153 0.64 -13.04 -0.96
C LEU A 153 0.53 -11.55 -1.37
N LYS A 154 -0.30 -11.21 -2.37
CA LYS A 154 -0.52 -9.82 -2.78
C LYS A 154 -1.10 -8.98 -1.63
N MET A 155 -2.01 -9.53 -0.82
CA MET A 155 -2.55 -8.85 0.37
C MET A 155 -1.47 -8.60 1.43
N PHE A 156 -0.61 -9.58 1.70
CA PHE A 156 0.53 -9.41 2.60
C PHE A 156 1.51 -8.35 2.10
N MET A 157 1.81 -8.31 0.81
CA MET A 157 2.67 -7.30 0.22
C MET A 157 2.06 -5.90 0.33
N GLN A 158 0.76 -5.77 0.05
CA GLN A 158 0.04 -4.51 0.25
C GLN A 158 0.09 -4.06 1.72
N MET A 159 -0.02 -5.01 2.65
CA MET A 159 0.13 -4.75 4.08
C MET A 159 1.54 -4.24 4.43
N ARG A 160 2.60 -4.91 3.95
CA ARG A 160 3.99 -4.46 4.16
C ARG A 160 4.21 -3.04 3.63
N ARG A 161 3.59 -2.69 2.50
CA ARG A 161 3.66 -1.34 1.91
C ARG A 161 3.00 -0.27 2.80
N ILE A 162 1.87 -0.57 3.43
CA ILE A 162 1.19 0.40 4.33
C ILE A 162 1.84 0.46 5.72
N MET A 163 2.62 -0.56 6.11
CA MET A 163 3.29 -0.65 7.40
C MET A 163 4.72 -0.09 7.33
N GLU A 164 4.87 1.23 7.45
CA GLU A 164 6.17 1.84 7.71
C GLU A 164 6.12 2.73 8.97
N PRO A 165 6.99 2.51 9.98
CA PRO A 165 8.05 1.50 10.07
C PRO A 165 7.55 0.09 10.41
N ILE A 166 8.33 -0.91 9.99
CA ILE A 166 8.00 -2.35 10.05
C ILE A 166 8.24 -2.91 11.47
N PRO A 167 7.22 -3.43 12.17
CA PRO A 167 7.39 -4.14 13.45
C PRO A 167 8.07 -5.51 13.28
N PHE A 168 8.72 -6.01 14.35
CA PHE A 168 9.43 -7.30 14.39
C PHE A 168 8.59 -8.50 13.92
N GLU A 169 7.27 -8.43 14.13
CA GLU A 169 6.27 -9.42 13.72
C GLU A 169 6.29 -9.70 12.21
N ILE A 170 6.72 -8.74 11.37
CA ILE A 170 6.86 -8.93 9.93
C ILE A 170 8.01 -9.88 9.59
N SER A 171 9.10 -9.92 10.35
CA SER A 171 10.23 -10.85 10.09
C SER A 171 9.76 -12.31 10.11
N LYS A 172 8.88 -12.65 11.07
CA LYS A 172 8.21 -13.95 11.16
C LYS A 172 7.37 -14.23 9.91
N TRP A 173 6.55 -13.29 9.46
CA TRP A 173 5.68 -13.48 8.29
C TRP A 173 6.44 -13.47 6.95
N SER A 174 7.51 -12.69 6.83
CA SER A 174 8.42 -12.73 5.69
C SER A 174 9.01 -14.13 5.52
N SER A 175 9.43 -14.79 6.61
CA SER A 175 9.86 -16.19 6.55
C SER A 175 8.76 -17.14 6.06
N TRP A 176 7.49 -16.82 6.33
CA TRP A 176 6.35 -17.61 5.85
C TRP A 176 6.10 -17.40 4.35
N ALA A 177 6.27 -16.17 3.87
CA ALA A 177 6.12 -15.79 2.47
C ALA A 177 7.28 -16.28 1.58
N GLU A 178 8.52 -16.25 2.07
CA GLU A 178 9.73 -16.71 1.35
C GLU A 178 9.67 -18.19 0.97
N ARG A 179 8.99 -19.02 1.78
CA ARG A 179 8.77 -20.43 1.49
C ARG A 179 7.83 -20.69 0.30
N SER A 180 7.10 -19.67 -0.17
CA SER A 180 6.12 -19.83 -1.25
C SER A 180 6.74 -19.95 -2.66
N GLN A 181 8.04 -19.70 -2.84
CA GLN A 181 8.80 -19.90 -4.10
C GLN A 181 8.10 -19.36 -5.37
N ASN A 182 7.29 -18.31 -5.25
CA ASN A 182 6.60 -17.71 -6.39
C ASN A 182 7.56 -16.78 -7.15
N SER A 183 7.94 -17.16 -8.37
CA SER A 183 8.87 -16.41 -9.22
C SER A 183 8.44 -14.96 -9.48
N ASP A 184 7.14 -14.71 -9.65
CA ASP A 184 6.60 -13.36 -9.90
C ASP A 184 6.72 -12.41 -8.71
N LEU A 185 7.04 -12.94 -7.52
CA LEU A 185 7.07 -12.20 -6.27
C LEU A 185 8.49 -11.89 -5.80
N VAL A 186 9.50 -12.54 -6.38
CA VAL A 186 10.91 -12.26 -6.13
C VAL A 186 11.23 -10.77 -6.35
N PRO A 187 10.77 -10.12 -7.45
CA PRO A 187 10.96 -8.69 -7.61
C PRO A 187 10.40 -7.84 -6.46
N VAL A 188 9.21 -8.15 -5.96
CA VAL A 188 8.55 -7.34 -4.91
C VAL A 188 9.23 -7.52 -3.56
N ASN A 189 9.65 -8.74 -3.23
CA ASN A 189 10.41 -9.00 -2.01
C ASN A 189 11.71 -8.21 -2.02
N ARG A 190 12.45 -8.26 -3.14
CA ARG A 190 13.69 -7.51 -3.29
C ARG A 190 13.48 -6.01 -3.21
N PHE A 191 12.43 -5.49 -3.83
CA PHE A 191 12.05 -4.08 -3.71
C PHE A 191 11.82 -3.69 -2.25
N SER A 192 11.10 -4.53 -1.51
CA SER A 192 10.77 -4.27 -0.10
C SER A 192 12.00 -4.30 0.82
N GLU A 193 12.96 -5.18 0.56
CA GLU A 193 14.25 -5.20 1.28
C GLU A 193 15.04 -3.90 1.07
N ILE A 194 15.12 -3.41 -0.18
CA ILE A 194 15.81 -2.15 -0.48
C ILE A 194 15.10 -0.98 0.21
N ASN A 195 13.78 -0.98 0.21
CA ASN A 195 12.98 0.04 0.86
C ASN A 195 13.12 0.05 2.40
N GLU A 196 13.33 -1.12 3.01
CA GLU A 196 13.65 -1.23 4.44
C GLU A 196 15.02 -0.58 4.76
N VAL A 197 16.02 -0.80 3.90
CA VAL A 197 17.33 -0.11 4.00
C VAL A 197 17.15 1.40 3.86
N LEU A 198 16.31 1.87 2.91
CA LEU A 198 15.98 3.28 2.77
C LEU A 198 15.36 3.87 4.04
N ALA A 199 14.38 3.19 4.62
CA ALA A 199 13.71 3.63 5.84
C ALA A 199 14.70 3.73 7.01
N SER A 200 15.59 2.73 7.17
CA SER A 200 16.64 2.72 8.18
C SER A 200 17.61 3.92 8.01
N VAL A 201 18.13 4.14 6.80
CA VAL A 201 19.05 5.26 6.54
C VAL A 201 18.37 6.61 6.76
N ARG A 202 17.11 6.77 6.34
CA ARG A 202 16.36 8.01 6.59
C ARG A 202 16.12 8.25 8.08
N ALA A 203 15.86 7.20 8.85
CA ALA A 203 15.73 7.28 10.30
C ALA A 203 17.06 7.71 10.92
N GLU A 204 18.19 7.10 10.55
CA GLU A 204 19.52 7.49 11.02
C GLU A 204 19.83 8.97 10.74
N LEU A 205 19.66 9.41 9.49
CA LEU A 205 19.88 10.79 9.09
C LEU A 205 19.07 11.77 9.94
N LYS A 206 17.80 11.43 10.21
CA LYS A 206 16.90 12.23 11.03
C LYS A 206 17.29 12.24 12.51
N TYR A 207 17.47 11.08 13.13
CA TYR A 207 17.73 10.97 14.57
C TYR A 207 19.13 11.44 14.97
N GLN A 208 20.11 11.26 14.09
CA GLN A 208 21.47 11.78 14.29
C GLN A 208 21.62 13.24 13.85
N HIS A 209 20.54 13.88 13.38
CA HIS A 209 20.53 15.28 12.93
C HIS A 209 21.61 15.56 11.87
N ILE A 210 21.85 14.60 10.97
CA ILE A 210 22.81 14.76 9.89
C ILE A 210 22.21 15.73 8.87
N THR A 211 22.86 16.87 8.67
CA THR A 211 22.41 17.93 7.76
C THR A 211 23.37 18.17 6.59
N ASP A 212 24.57 17.58 6.63
CA ASP A 212 25.58 17.72 5.57
C ASP A 212 25.06 17.13 4.25
N PRO A 213 24.88 17.95 3.20
CA PRO A 213 24.38 17.51 1.91
C PRO A 213 25.27 16.47 1.24
N ALA A 214 26.60 16.49 1.44
CA ALA A 214 27.51 15.53 0.85
C ALA A 214 27.27 14.13 1.44
N VAL A 215 27.14 14.04 2.77
CA VAL A 215 26.86 12.79 3.48
C VAL A 215 25.46 12.26 3.14
N ILE A 216 24.45 13.14 3.10
CA ILE A 216 23.08 12.77 2.74
C ILE A 216 23.04 12.23 1.31
N SER A 217 23.67 12.93 0.36
CA SER A 217 23.70 12.52 -1.04
C SER A 217 24.42 11.19 -1.23
N ASP A 218 25.61 11.02 -0.64
CA ASP A 218 26.37 9.76 -0.73
C ASP A 218 25.55 8.57 -0.22
N ARG A 219 24.90 8.70 0.95
CA ARG A 219 24.09 7.62 1.52
C ARG A 219 22.85 7.32 0.69
N LEU A 220 22.11 8.33 0.25
CA LEU A 220 20.85 8.13 -0.47
C LEU A 220 21.06 7.67 -1.92
N LEU A 221 22.09 8.16 -2.62
CA LEU A 221 22.39 7.75 -4.00
C LEU A 221 22.83 6.29 -4.10
N LYS A 222 23.49 5.75 -3.06
CA LYS A 222 23.78 4.31 -2.98
C LYS A 222 22.50 3.47 -3.00
N ILE A 223 21.43 3.96 -2.36
CA ILE A 223 20.14 3.28 -2.31
C ILE A 223 19.36 3.49 -3.62
N ASP A 224 19.41 4.69 -4.21
CA ASP A 224 18.84 4.94 -5.55
C ASP A 224 19.42 3.97 -6.57
N LYS A 225 20.74 3.71 -6.49
CA LYS A 225 21.39 2.73 -7.37
C LYS A 225 20.85 1.31 -7.18
N LEU A 226 20.56 0.89 -5.94
CA LEU A 226 19.93 -0.41 -5.69
C LEU A 226 18.54 -0.51 -6.34
N PHE A 227 17.75 0.56 -6.32
CA PHE A 227 16.46 0.59 -7.01
C PHE A 227 16.61 0.56 -8.53
N GLU A 228 17.58 1.29 -9.08
CA GLU A 228 17.87 1.25 -10.52
C GLU A 228 18.29 -0.15 -10.98
N ASP A 229 19.18 -0.79 -10.22
CA ASP A 229 19.63 -2.17 -10.50
C ASP A 229 18.46 -3.14 -10.39
N TRP A 230 17.61 -2.99 -9.37
CA TRP A 230 16.37 -3.77 -9.23
C TRP A 230 15.50 -3.66 -10.48
N ALA A 231 15.28 -2.45 -11.01
CA ALA A 231 14.44 -2.23 -12.19
C ALA A 231 15.00 -2.95 -13.44
N GLN A 232 16.32 -3.12 -13.53
CA GLN A 232 16.99 -3.84 -14.62
C GLN A 232 16.89 -5.37 -14.49
N THR A 233 16.63 -5.89 -13.29
CA THR A 233 16.50 -7.33 -13.02
C THR A 233 15.08 -7.88 -13.22
N LEU A 234 14.12 -7.02 -13.59
CA LEU A 234 12.73 -7.40 -13.73
C LEU A 234 12.50 -8.34 -14.93
N PRO A 235 11.63 -9.37 -14.78
CA PRO A 235 11.36 -10.29 -15.87
C PRO A 235 10.50 -9.63 -16.97
N PRO A 236 10.46 -10.20 -18.19
CA PRO A 236 9.73 -9.61 -19.32
C PRO A 236 8.25 -9.32 -19.06
N SER A 237 7.60 -10.06 -18.16
CA SER A 237 6.19 -9.83 -17.77
C SER A 237 5.93 -8.49 -17.07
N TRP A 238 6.99 -7.82 -16.59
CA TRP A 238 6.94 -6.55 -15.87
C TRP A 238 7.21 -5.33 -16.75
N VAL A 239 7.55 -5.55 -18.03
CA VAL A 239 7.83 -4.47 -18.98
C VAL A 239 6.53 -3.73 -19.28
N TYR A 240 6.52 -2.43 -19.03
CA TYR A 240 5.44 -1.53 -19.43
C TYR A 240 5.74 -0.88 -20.78
N LYS A 241 4.70 -0.34 -21.42
CA LYS A 241 4.81 0.42 -22.66
C LYS A 241 4.45 1.87 -22.40
N SER A 242 5.36 2.79 -22.75
CA SER A 242 5.10 4.23 -22.64
C SER A 242 4.47 4.77 -23.91
N TYR A 243 3.45 5.59 -23.72
CA TYR A 243 2.73 6.30 -24.76
C TYR A 243 2.76 7.79 -24.47
N ARG A 244 2.70 8.59 -25.52
CA ARG A 244 2.55 10.05 -25.43
C ARG A 244 1.30 10.43 -26.20
N SER A 245 0.32 10.99 -25.50
CA SER A 245 -0.81 11.65 -26.13
C SER A 245 -0.27 12.86 -26.89
N ILE A 246 -0.48 12.87 -28.20
CA ILE A 246 -0.19 14.02 -29.04
C ILE A 246 -1.52 14.75 -29.21
N GLY A 247 -1.52 16.08 -29.03
CA GLY A 247 -2.72 16.89 -29.17
C GLY A 247 -3.42 16.72 -30.53
N PRO A 248 -4.64 17.27 -30.70
CA PRO A 248 -5.37 17.21 -31.96
C PRO A 248 -4.48 17.63 -33.13
N ASN A 249 -4.44 16.82 -34.19
CA ASN A 249 -3.64 17.01 -35.41
C ASN A 249 -2.13 16.75 -35.29
N GLY A 250 -1.68 16.00 -34.28
CA GLY A 250 -0.26 15.64 -34.16
C GLY A 250 0.62 16.80 -33.66
N VAL A 251 0.01 17.89 -33.18
CA VAL A 251 0.70 19.04 -32.60
C VAL A 251 0.71 18.87 -31.08
N PRO A 252 1.89 18.87 -30.44
CA PRO A 252 2.00 18.87 -28.99
C PRO A 252 1.22 20.06 -28.41
N SER A 253 0.28 19.77 -27.53
CA SER A 253 -0.53 20.77 -26.86
C SER A 253 -0.08 20.81 -25.42
N SER A 254 0.32 21.99 -24.94
CA SER A 254 0.73 22.18 -23.53
C SER A 254 -0.34 21.76 -22.50
N ARG A 255 -1.57 21.49 -22.95
CA ARG A 255 -2.69 20.98 -22.14
C ARG A 255 -2.94 19.47 -22.24
N TYR A 256 -2.40 18.78 -23.24
CA TYR A 256 -2.73 17.38 -23.56
C TYR A 256 -1.52 16.48 -23.85
N ASP A 257 -0.30 16.98 -23.65
CA ASP A 257 0.93 16.19 -23.73
C ASP A 257 1.07 15.28 -22.49
N LEU A 258 0.13 14.36 -22.34
CA LEU A 258 0.14 13.36 -21.29
C LEU A 258 1.00 12.19 -21.75
N GLN A 259 2.12 11.98 -21.06
CA GLN A 259 2.84 10.72 -21.13
C GLN A 259 2.21 9.75 -20.12
N TYR A 260 1.88 8.54 -20.57
CA TYR A 260 1.29 7.51 -19.74
C TYR A 260 1.89 6.14 -20.05
N ASP A 261 1.90 5.28 -19.05
CA ASP A 261 2.47 3.94 -19.14
C ASP A 261 1.36 2.89 -19.05
N MET A 262 1.32 1.98 -20.02
CA MET A 262 0.44 0.82 -19.99
C MET A 262 1.16 -0.37 -19.36
N TYR A 263 0.51 -0.95 -18.36
CA TYR A 263 1.00 -2.09 -17.59
C TYR A 263 0.15 -3.32 -17.88
N THR A 264 0.78 -4.50 -17.75
CA THR A 264 0.13 -5.80 -17.93
C THR A 264 -0.87 -6.14 -16.84
N ASP A 265 -0.64 -5.66 -15.61
CA ASP A 265 -1.52 -5.88 -14.46
C ASP A 265 -1.47 -4.65 -13.51
N PRO A 266 -2.61 -4.26 -12.88
CA PRO A 266 -2.64 -3.14 -11.94
C PRO A 266 -1.68 -3.28 -10.75
N TRP A 267 -1.36 -4.50 -10.32
CA TRP A 267 -0.34 -4.74 -9.29
C TRP A 267 1.05 -4.31 -9.76
N ILE A 268 1.42 -4.66 -10.99
CA ILE A 268 2.70 -4.28 -11.59
C ILE A 268 2.78 -2.75 -11.73
N ALA A 269 1.68 -2.12 -12.16
CA ALA A 269 1.56 -0.66 -12.20
C ALA A 269 1.80 -0.04 -10.81
N CYS A 270 1.19 -0.61 -9.76
CA CYS A 270 1.37 -0.15 -8.39
C CYS A 270 2.84 -0.22 -7.94
N VAL A 271 3.54 -1.32 -8.22
CA VAL A 271 4.95 -1.49 -7.83
C VAL A 271 5.86 -0.55 -8.61
N TRP A 272 5.63 -0.37 -9.92
CA TRP A 272 6.35 0.62 -10.72
C TRP A 272 6.11 2.06 -10.24
N ASN A 273 4.89 2.36 -9.78
CA ASN A 273 4.59 3.66 -9.17
C ASN A 273 5.28 3.81 -7.81
N CYS A 274 5.38 2.74 -7.01
CA CYS A 274 6.18 2.76 -5.78
C CYS A 274 7.65 3.06 -6.10
N TYR A 275 8.21 2.42 -7.13
CA TYR A 275 9.57 2.69 -7.61
C TYR A 275 9.78 4.17 -7.98
N ARG A 276 8.87 4.77 -8.75
CA ARG A 276 8.97 6.21 -9.07
C ARG A 276 8.90 7.08 -7.81
N ASN A 277 7.96 6.77 -6.89
CA ASN A 277 7.78 7.51 -5.65
C ASN A 277 9.02 7.46 -4.74
N VAL A 278 9.67 6.31 -4.58
CA VAL A 278 10.87 6.22 -3.72
C VAL A 278 12.04 7.01 -4.32
N ARG A 279 12.20 7.02 -5.65
CA ARG A 279 13.22 7.83 -6.32
C ARG A 279 12.94 9.32 -6.22
N LEU A 280 11.67 9.72 -6.38
CA LEU A 280 11.23 11.11 -6.14
C LEU A 280 11.60 11.55 -4.72
N LEU A 281 11.26 10.74 -3.72
CA LEU A 281 11.55 11.00 -2.31
C LEU A 281 13.06 11.11 -2.03
N ILE A 282 13.89 10.24 -2.62
CA ILE A 282 15.35 10.27 -2.48
C ILE A 282 15.90 11.60 -3.02
N HIS A 283 15.56 11.93 -4.27
CA HIS A 283 16.11 13.12 -4.92
C HIS A 283 15.56 14.42 -4.34
N GLU A 284 14.30 14.44 -3.89
CA GLU A 284 13.74 15.55 -3.13
C GLU A 284 14.51 15.76 -1.81
N SER A 285 14.80 14.69 -1.08
CA SER A 285 15.58 14.77 0.17
C SER A 285 16.98 15.36 -0.06
N ILE A 286 17.65 14.95 -1.14
CA ILE A 286 18.96 15.48 -1.55
C ILE A 286 18.87 16.96 -1.89
N ILE A 287 17.88 17.36 -2.69
CA ILE A 287 17.66 18.76 -3.09
C ILE A 287 17.38 19.62 -1.86
N ILE A 288 16.46 19.22 -0.99
CA ILE A 288 16.12 19.96 0.23
C ILE A 288 17.34 20.15 1.12
N ALA A 289 18.12 19.10 1.35
CA ALA A 289 19.34 19.18 2.16
C ALA A 289 20.36 20.15 1.54
N THR A 290 20.61 20.03 0.24
CA THR A 290 21.58 20.86 -0.49
C THR A 290 21.16 22.33 -0.57
N LEU A 291 19.88 22.61 -0.76
CA LEU A 291 19.38 23.99 -0.77
C LEU A 291 19.53 24.65 0.61
N LYS A 292 19.30 23.91 1.70
CA LYS A 292 19.39 24.42 3.08
C LYS A 292 20.81 24.56 3.60
N HIS A 293 21.69 23.60 3.29
CA HIS A 293 22.99 23.45 3.95
C HIS A 293 24.18 23.36 2.99
N GLY A 294 23.94 23.41 1.67
CA GLY A 294 24.98 23.21 0.65
C GLY A 294 25.72 24.48 0.23
N THR A 295 26.92 24.26 -0.26
CA THR A 295 27.78 25.23 -0.95
C THR A 295 27.21 25.62 -2.33
N ALA A 296 27.77 26.64 -2.98
CA ALA A 296 27.34 27.05 -4.32
C ALA A 296 27.61 25.93 -5.35
N GLU A 297 28.77 25.28 -5.25
CA GLU A 297 29.19 24.18 -6.13
C GLU A 297 28.26 22.97 -6.00
N GLN A 298 27.83 22.64 -4.79
CA GLN A 298 26.87 21.55 -4.57
C GLN A 298 25.49 21.86 -5.13
N LYS A 299 25.07 23.14 -5.11
CA LYS A 299 23.80 23.56 -5.70
C LYS A 299 23.82 23.44 -7.22
N ASP A 300 24.96 23.74 -7.86
CA ASP A 300 25.12 23.55 -9.31
C ASP A 300 25.05 22.06 -9.71
N ALA A 301 25.48 21.16 -8.83
CA ALA A 301 25.39 19.71 -9.03
C ALA A 301 23.96 19.13 -8.96
N LEU A 302 22.97 19.90 -8.47
CA LEU A 302 21.57 19.45 -8.34
C LEU A 302 20.87 19.19 -9.68
N GLN A 303 21.45 19.60 -10.80
CA GLN A 303 20.91 19.31 -12.13
C GLN A 303 20.67 17.81 -12.35
N SER A 304 21.52 16.95 -11.79
CA SER A 304 21.37 15.50 -11.85
C SER A 304 20.08 15.03 -11.15
N SER A 305 19.87 15.43 -9.89
CA SER A 305 18.66 15.12 -9.13
C SER A 305 17.41 15.72 -9.76
N ALA A 306 17.48 16.94 -10.28
CA ALA A 306 16.35 17.57 -10.96
C ALA A 306 15.91 16.82 -12.22
N LYS A 307 16.87 16.28 -12.99
CA LYS A 307 16.56 15.43 -14.17
C LYS A 307 15.85 14.14 -13.77
N VAL A 308 16.28 13.50 -12.68
CA VAL A 308 15.60 12.29 -12.19
C VAL A 308 14.19 12.63 -11.73
N LEU A 309 13.99 13.72 -10.99
CA LEU A 309 12.65 14.16 -10.59
C LEU A 309 11.72 14.37 -11.77
N ALA A 310 12.18 15.09 -12.81
CA ALA A 310 11.39 15.31 -14.02
C ALA A 310 11.04 13.97 -14.70
N ALA A 311 12.02 13.09 -14.89
CA ALA A 311 11.80 11.79 -15.53
C ALA A 311 10.84 10.89 -14.76
N MET A 312 10.85 10.93 -13.42
CA MET A 312 9.94 10.14 -12.60
C MET A 312 8.52 10.74 -12.55
N ALA A 313 8.38 12.07 -12.69
CA ALA A 313 7.10 12.77 -12.71
C ALA A 313 6.35 12.59 -14.03
N ASP A 314 7.06 12.57 -15.17
CA ASP A 314 6.49 12.46 -16.51
C ASP A 314 5.83 11.09 -16.80
N GLY A 315 5.98 10.09 -15.91
CA GLY A 315 5.34 8.76 -16.03
C GLY A 315 4.12 8.55 -15.12
N ALA A 316 3.65 9.59 -14.42
CA ALA A 316 2.56 9.46 -13.46
C ALA A 316 1.16 9.40 -14.12
N VAL A 317 0.76 8.16 -14.42
CA VAL A 317 -0.63 7.63 -14.56
C VAL A 317 -1.47 8.07 -15.78
N GLY A 318 -1.68 7.08 -16.66
CA GLY A 318 -2.91 6.90 -17.44
C GLY A 318 -3.13 5.40 -17.63
N TRP A 319 -4.30 4.89 -17.23
CA TRP A 319 -4.67 3.48 -17.40
C TRP A 319 -5.82 3.43 -18.40
N CYS A 320 -5.60 2.78 -19.56
CA CYS A 320 -6.65 2.55 -20.55
C CYS A 320 -6.98 1.06 -20.58
N ASN A 321 -8.20 0.75 -20.17
CA ASN A 321 -8.76 -0.59 -20.16
C ASN A 321 -9.61 -0.72 -21.43
N ASP A 322 -9.03 -1.11 -22.57
CA ASP A 322 -9.70 -1.89 -23.62
C ASP A 322 -8.85 -2.00 -24.91
N GLU A 323 -8.69 -3.23 -25.41
CA GLU A 323 -8.27 -3.51 -26.80
C GLU A 323 -9.36 -3.18 -27.83
N LYS A 324 -10.55 -2.74 -27.39
CA LYS A 324 -11.73 -2.51 -28.24
C LYS A 324 -12.04 -1.05 -28.57
N ASP A 325 -11.35 -0.09 -27.94
CA ASP A 325 -11.59 1.34 -28.19
C ASP A 325 -10.82 1.90 -29.39
N TRP A 326 -10.17 1.04 -30.19
CA TRP A 326 -9.52 1.47 -31.42
C TRP A 326 -10.34 1.05 -32.65
N SER A 327 -11.17 1.96 -33.13
CA SER A 327 -11.54 2.01 -34.55
C SER A 327 -10.25 2.19 -35.35
N ALA A 328 -10.08 1.42 -36.43
CA ALA A 328 -8.94 1.52 -37.35
C ALA A 328 -8.80 2.88 -38.08
N ASP A 329 -9.54 3.92 -37.67
CA ASP A 329 -9.56 5.25 -38.29
C ASP A 329 -9.07 6.41 -37.40
N GLY A 330 -8.59 6.14 -36.17
CA GLY A 330 -7.95 7.17 -35.34
C GLY A 330 -8.89 8.25 -34.81
N SER A 331 -10.20 7.99 -34.71
CA SER A 331 -11.13 8.87 -34.00
C SER A 331 -11.28 8.46 -32.53
N THR A 332 -10.79 9.30 -31.60
CA THR A 332 -10.86 9.10 -30.15
C THR A 332 -12.30 9.20 -29.64
N VAL A 333 -12.79 8.16 -28.96
CA VAL A 333 -13.95 8.24 -28.05
C VAL A 333 -13.40 8.24 -26.61
N GLY A 334 -13.89 9.20 -25.81
CA GLY A 334 -13.22 9.72 -24.63
C GLY A 334 -12.85 8.73 -23.53
N CYS A 335 -11.59 8.77 -23.11
CA CYS A 335 -11.19 8.32 -21.79
C CYS A 335 -11.73 9.32 -20.75
N VAL A 336 -12.50 8.81 -19.78
CA VAL A 336 -12.99 9.59 -18.64
C VAL A 336 -11.83 9.75 -17.65
N ASN A 337 -11.44 11.00 -17.38
CA ASN A 337 -10.50 11.35 -16.31
C ASN A 337 -11.13 11.01 -14.95
N GLY A 338 -10.52 10.09 -14.20
CA GLY A 338 -10.89 9.73 -12.83
C GLY A 338 -9.96 10.34 -11.80
#